data_AF-A0A7W0RSH3-F1
#
_entry.id   AF-A0A7W0RSH3-F1
#
_cell.length_a   1.000
_cell.length_b   1.000
_cell.length_c   1.000
_cell.angle_alpha   90.00
_cell.angle_beta   90.00
_cell.angle_gamma   90.00
#
_symmetry.space_group_name_H-M   'P 1'
#
loop_
_entity.id
_entity.type
_entity.pdbx_description
1 polymer ?
#
loop_
_entity_poly.entity_id
_entity_poly.type
_entity_poly.pdbx_seq_one_letter_code
_entity_poly.pdbx_strand_id
1 'polypeptide(L)'
;MALDKEQAVGNARRDLAKRLNVSESEIKESAVEKADFPDMALGAPEAGEMSAQMIMSGWRIRLSAGGKDYEYRADARQVRLYNYKGKNYRV
;
A
#
# COMPACT_ATOMS: atom_id res chain seq x y z
N MET A 1 15.32 3.91 11.50
CA MET A 1 13.94 3.76 12.01
C MET A 1 13.18 2.82 11.08
N ALA A 2 12.34 1.94 11.63
CA ALA A 2 11.34 1.22 10.85
C ALA A 2 10.21 2.19 10.46
N LEU A 3 9.56 1.95 9.33
CA LEU A 3 8.34 2.66 8.95
C LEU A 3 7.24 2.31 9.97
N ASP A 4 6.66 3.32 10.61
CA ASP A 4 5.49 3.14 11.47
C ASP A 4 4.18 3.25 10.67
N LYS A 5 3.07 2.81 11.28
CA LYS A 5 1.72 2.84 10.67
C LYS A 5 1.40 4.20 10.04
N GLU A 6 1.62 5.28 10.78
CA GLU A 6 1.29 6.64 10.36
C GLU A 6 2.16 7.10 9.18
N GLN A 7 3.45 6.72 9.17
CA GLN A 7 4.34 7.01 8.06
C GLN A 7 3.92 6.23 6.80
N ALA A 8 3.50 4.98 6.97
CA ALA A 8 3.06 4.14 5.87
C ALA A 8 1.78 4.69 5.21
N VAL A 9 0.83 5.13 6.03
CA VAL A 9 -0.38 5.84 5.58
C VAL A 9 -0.03 7.13 4.85
N GLY A 10 0.85 7.95 5.42
CA GLY A 10 1.28 9.20 4.81
C GLY A 10 1.90 8.97 3.42
N ASN A 11 2.80 7.98 3.31
CA ASN A 11 3.40 7.61 2.03
C ASN A 11 2.35 7.10 1.02
N ALA A 12 1.45 6.22 1.45
CA ALA A 12 0.38 5.69 0.62
C ALA A 12 -0.55 6.81 0.10
N ARG A 13 -0.93 7.75 0.96
CA ARG A 13 -1.78 8.89 0.62
C ARG A 13 -1.10 9.81 -0.40
N ARG A 14 0.18 10.14 -0.19
CA ARG A 14 0.96 10.98 -1.10
C ARG A 14 1.14 10.35 -2.48
N ASP A 15 1.42 9.05 -2.52
CA ASP A 15 1.50 8.29 -3.77
C ASP A 15 0.16 8.28 -4.51
N LEU A 16 -0.93 7.94 -3.81
CA LEU A 16 -2.25 7.90 -4.41
C LEU A 16 -2.67 9.29 -4.93
N ALA A 17 -2.36 10.36 -4.18
CA ALA A 17 -2.65 11.74 -4.56
C ALA A 17 -1.97 12.09 -5.88
N LYS A 18 -0.68 11.76 -6.00
CA LYS A 18 0.08 11.96 -7.24
C LYS A 18 -0.45 11.13 -8.39
N ARG A 19 -0.82 9.86 -8.16
CA ARG A 19 -1.35 8.96 -9.20
C ARG A 19 -2.71 9.40 -9.74
N LEU A 20 -3.57 9.90 -8.86
CA LEU A 20 -4.90 10.39 -9.22
C LEU A 20 -4.89 11.87 -9.62
N ASN A 21 -3.76 12.56 -9.43
CA ASN A 21 -3.64 14.01 -9.61
C ASN A 21 -4.69 14.79 -8.78
N VAL A 22 -4.90 14.35 -7.54
CA VAL A 22 -5.83 14.95 -6.57
C VAL A 22 -5.07 15.44 -5.34
N SER A 23 -5.72 16.25 -4.52
CA SER A 23 -5.14 16.66 -3.23
C SER A 23 -5.17 15.49 -2.25
N GLU A 24 -4.15 15.40 -1.38
CA GLU A 24 -4.15 14.43 -0.28
C GLU A 24 -5.44 14.53 0.55
N SER A 25 -5.97 15.74 0.72
CA SER A 25 -7.24 16.00 1.42
C SER A 25 -8.47 15.29 0.82
N GLU A 26 -8.45 14.96 -0.47
CA GLU A 26 -9.54 14.20 -1.11
C GLU A 26 -9.45 12.70 -0.86
N ILE A 27 -8.26 12.23 -0.46
CA ILE A 27 -8.04 10.84 -0.09
C ILE A 27 -8.44 10.66 1.35
N LYS A 28 -9.40 9.76 1.56
CA LYS A 28 -9.83 9.32 2.88
C LYS A 28 -9.17 8.00 3.21
N GLU A 29 -8.60 7.92 4.40
CA GLU A 29 -8.25 6.63 4.98
C GLU A 29 -9.53 5.94 5.42
N SER A 30 -9.78 4.75 4.86
CA SER A 30 -10.91 3.91 5.24
C SER A 30 -10.58 2.98 6.40
N ALA A 31 -9.41 2.34 6.39
CA ALA A 31 -9.00 1.45 7.46
C ALA A 31 -7.49 1.21 7.41
N VAL A 32 -6.87 1.00 8.57
CA VAL A 32 -5.47 0.57 8.67
C VAL A 32 -5.35 -0.48 9.74
N GLU A 33 -4.98 -1.69 9.33
CA GLU A 33 -4.89 -2.86 10.20
C GLU A 33 -3.54 -3.53 10.03
N LYS A 34 -3.01 -4.11 11.10
CA LYS A 34 -1.83 -4.98 10.98
C LYS A 34 -2.26 -6.28 10.32
N ALA A 35 -1.52 -6.71 9.32
CA ALA A 35 -1.80 -7.93 8.57
C ALA A 35 -0.49 -8.64 8.22
N ASP A 36 -0.53 -9.96 8.26
CA ASP A 36 0.56 -10.80 7.81
C ASP A 36 0.36 -11.16 6.34
N PHE A 37 1.42 -11.02 5.55
CA PHE A 37 1.39 -11.26 4.12
C PHE A 37 2.22 -12.49 3.76
N PRO A 38 1.79 -13.30 2.77
CA PRO A 38 2.44 -14.57 2.46
C PRO A 38 3.82 -14.46 1.80
N ASP A 39 4.21 -13.27 1.33
CA ASP A 39 5.41 -13.06 0.52
C ASP A 39 6.15 -11.77 0.88
N MET A 40 7.42 -11.68 0.50
CA MET A 40 8.24 -10.46 0.65
C MET A 40 7.67 -9.22 -0.04
N ALA A 41 6.91 -9.40 -1.13
CA ALA A 41 6.19 -8.32 -1.80
C ALA A 41 4.86 -7.95 -1.14
N LEU A 42 4.60 -8.47 0.07
CA LEU A 42 3.35 -8.26 0.80
C LEU A 42 2.13 -8.75 0.01
N GLY A 43 2.30 -9.82 -0.79
CA GLY A 43 1.29 -10.30 -1.74
C GLY A 43 0.93 -9.29 -2.84
N ALA A 44 1.75 -8.26 -3.06
CA ALA A 44 1.66 -7.29 -4.15
C ALA A 44 2.94 -7.32 -5.01
N PRO A 45 3.32 -8.48 -5.61
CA PRO A 45 4.49 -8.59 -6.48
C PRO A 45 4.30 -7.75 -7.73
N GLU A 46 5.35 -7.06 -8.16
CA GLU A 46 5.32 -6.35 -9.44
C GLU A 46 5.24 -7.34 -10.62
N ALA A 47 4.79 -6.88 -11.78
CA ALA A 47 4.60 -7.77 -12.94
C ALA A 47 5.93 -8.41 -13.36
N GLY A 48 6.06 -9.72 -13.19
CA GLY A 48 7.30 -10.48 -13.46
C GLY A 48 8.27 -10.56 -12.28
N GLU A 49 7.91 -10.05 -11.10
CA GLU A 49 8.72 -10.16 -9.89
C GLU A 49 8.51 -11.52 -9.23
N MET A 50 9.60 -12.26 -9.03
CA MET A 50 9.59 -13.51 -8.26
C MET A 50 9.80 -13.17 -6.78
N SER A 51 8.72 -13.19 -6.00
CA SER A 51 8.78 -12.93 -4.57
C SER A 51 9.12 -14.20 -3.79
N ALA A 52 9.96 -14.07 -2.76
CA ALA A 52 10.19 -15.14 -1.82
C ALA A 52 8.95 -15.34 -0.94
N GLN A 53 8.54 -16.60 -0.80
CA GLN A 53 7.44 -17.01 0.08
C GLN A 53 7.90 -16.92 1.54
N MET A 54 7.55 -15.82 2.19
CA MET A 54 7.93 -15.51 3.56
C MET A 54 6.82 -14.70 4.19
N ILE A 55 6.39 -15.11 5.38
CA ILE A 55 5.38 -14.38 6.14
C ILE A 55 5.99 -13.05 6.62
N MET A 56 5.49 -11.95 6.06
CA MET A 56 5.89 -10.59 6.42
C MET A 56 4.78 -9.92 7.21
N SER A 57 5.08 -9.53 8.44
CA SER A 57 4.16 -8.70 9.23
C SER A 57 4.21 -7.25 8.75
N GLY A 58 3.05 -6.70 8.40
CA GLY A 58 2.92 -5.35 7.89
C GLY A 58 1.59 -4.71 8.24
N TRP A 59 1.19 -3.74 7.43
CA TRP A 59 -0.05 -2.99 7.55
C TRP A 59 -0.81 -3.01 6.23
N ARG A 60 -2.10 -3.28 6.32
CA ARG A 60 -3.06 -3.16 5.23
C ARG A 60 -3.81 -1.84 5.39
N ILE A 61 -3.51 -0.92 4.50
CA ILE A 61 -4.03 0.45 4.47
C ILE A 61 -5.05 0.52 3.34
N ARG A 62 -6.31 0.78 3.66
CA ARG A 62 -7.36 1.04 2.68
C ARG A 62 -7.59 2.54 2.57
N LEU A 63 -7.42 3.06 1.37
CA LEU A 63 -7.66 4.46 1.03
C LEU A 63 -8.80 4.54 0.02
N SER A 64 -9.66 5.54 0.16
CA SER A 64 -10.78 5.76 -0.75
C SER A 64 -10.66 7.15 -1.35
N ALA A 65 -10.75 7.24 -2.68
CA ALA A 65 -10.62 8.49 -3.42
C ALA A 65 -11.50 8.44 -4.68
N GLY A 66 -12.27 9.51 -4.92
CA GLY A 66 -13.13 9.63 -6.11
C GLY A 66 -14.14 8.48 -6.28
N GLY A 67 -14.66 7.93 -5.17
CA GLY A 67 -15.60 6.80 -5.17
C GLY A 67 -14.95 5.43 -5.47
N LYS A 68 -13.62 5.33 -5.38
CA LYS A 68 -12.89 4.09 -5.59
C LYS A 68 -11.97 3.79 -4.42
N ASP A 69 -11.94 2.51 -4.04
CA ASP A 69 -11.07 2.02 -2.96
C ASP A 69 -9.75 1.49 -3.51
N TYR A 70 -8.69 1.79 -2.77
CA TYR A 70 -7.31 1.46 -3.07
C TYR A 70 -6.69 0.80 -1.86
N GLU A 71 -6.05 -0.32 -2.09
CA GLU A 71 -5.38 -1.06 -1.04
C GLU A 71 -3.88 -0.85 -1.14
N TYR A 72 -3.31 -0.30 -0.09
CA TYR A 72 -1.88 -0.20 0.13
C TYR A 72 -1.47 -1.20 1.18
N ARG A 73 -0.31 -1.81 0.96
CA ARG A 73 0.31 -2.79 1.84
C ARG A 73 1.69 -2.30 2.17
N ALA A 74 1.95 -2.12 3.45
CA ALA A 74 3.22 -1.60 3.91
C ALA A 74 3.85 -2.55 4.92
N ASP A 75 5.16 -2.53 5.03
CA ASP A 75 5.91 -3.14 6.13
C ASP A 75 6.83 -2.11 6.76
N ALA A 76 7.60 -2.52 7.75
CA ALA A 76 8.64 -1.72 8.37
C ALA A 76 9.68 -1.14 7.38
N ARG A 77 9.72 -1.61 6.13
CA ARG A 77 10.74 -1.26 5.12
C ARG A 77 10.17 -0.69 3.83
N GLN A 78 8.96 -1.06 3.41
CA GLN A 78 8.42 -0.64 2.10
C GLN A 78 6.91 -0.38 2.12
N VAL A 79 6.43 0.35 1.09
CA VAL A 79 5.00 0.54 0.81
C VAL A 79 4.73 0.10 -0.62
N ARG A 80 3.68 -0.69 -0.82
CA ARG A 80 3.26 -1.22 -2.11
C ARG A 80 1.77 -1.00 -2.31
N LEU A 81 1.41 -0.63 -3.52
CA LEU A 81 0.03 -0.48 -3.97
C LEU A 81 -0.44 -1.82 -4.56
N TYR A 82 -1.49 -2.38 -3.99
CA TYR A 82 -2.07 -3.66 -4.39
C TYR A 82 -3.24 -3.44 -5.34
N ASN A 83 -3.24 -4.19 -6.45
CA ASN A 83 -4.33 -4.26 -7.42
C ASN A 83 -4.81 -2.91 -7.98
N TYR A 84 -3.89 -1.98 -8.25
CA TYR A 84 -4.21 -0.72 -8.90
C TYR A 84 -4.30 -0.89 -10.42
N LYS A 85 -5.52 -0.74 -10.97
CA LYS A 85 -5.78 -0.93 -12.42
C LYS A 85 -5.26 -2.29 -12.94
N GLY A 86 -5.34 -3.34 -12.11
CA GLY A 86 -4.88 -4.69 -12.45
C GLY A 86 -3.37 -4.91 -12.35
N LYS A 87 -2.63 -3.99 -11.72
CA LYS A 87 -1.18 -4.10 -11.49
C LYS A 87 -0.80 -3.67 -10.08
N ASN A 88 0.30 -4.21 -9.58
CA ASN A 88 0.89 -3.80 -8.32
C ASN A 88 2.02 -2.81 -8.59
N TYR A 89 2.26 -1.90 -7.66
CA TYR A 89 3.33 -0.90 -7.79
C TYR A 89 4.04 -0.72 -6.47
N ARG A 90 5.35 -0.51 -6.54
CA ARG A 90 6.13 -0.04 -5.39
C ARG A 90 6.05 1.48 -5.27
N VAL A 91 5.96 1.97 -4.03
CA VAL A 91 5.94 3.39 -3.66
C VAL A 91 7.33 3.80 -3.16
#